data_AF-A0A3L2L9N2-F1
#
_entry.id   AF-A0A3L2L9N2-F1
#
_cell.length_a   1.000
_cell.length_b   1.000
_cell.length_c   1.000
_cell.angle_alpha   90.00
_cell.angle_beta   90.00
_cell.angle_gamma   90.00
#
_symmetry.space_group_name_H-M   'P 1'
#
loop_
_entity.id
_entity.type
_entity.pdbx_description
1 polymer ?
#
loop_
_entity_poly.entity_id
_entity_poly.type
_entity_poly.pdbx_seq_one_letter_code
_entity_poly.pdbx_strand_id
1 'polypeptide(L)' 'SDKPLTKTDYLMRLRRCQTIDTLERVIEKNKYELSDNELAVFYSAADHRLAELTMNKLYDKIPSSVWKFIR' A
#
# COMPACT_ATOMS: atom_id res chain seq x y z
N SER A 1 -19.09 16.53 1.61
CA SER A 1 -18.41 15.91 0.47
C SER A 1 -17.29 15.06 0.97
N ASP A 2 -17.46 13.74 1.00
CA ASP A 2 -16.34 12.83 1.19
C ASP A 2 -15.46 12.90 -0.06
N LYS A 3 -14.25 13.43 0.11
CA LYS A 3 -13.26 13.45 -0.96
C LYS A 3 -12.69 12.04 -1.12
N PRO A 4 -12.47 11.57 -2.36
CA PRO A 4 -11.78 10.30 -2.56
C PRO A 4 -10.40 10.35 -1.91
N LEU A 5 -10.00 9.24 -1.29
CA LEU A 5 -8.70 9.15 -0.63
C LEU A 5 -7.55 9.24 -1.63
N THR A 6 -6.47 9.90 -1.22
CA THR A 6 -5.23 9.92 -1.99
C THR A 6 -4.36 8.70 -1.67
N LYS A 7 -3.35 8.44 -2.51
CA LYS A 7 -2.33 7.41 -2.24
C LYS A 7 -1.70 7.58 -0.86
N THR A 8 -1.39 8.83 -0.48
CA THR A 8 -0.76 9.12 0.82
C THR A 8 -1.70 8.78 1.97
N ASP A 9 -3.00 9.06 1.85
CA ASP A 9 -3.98 8.72 2.88
C ASP A 9 -4.05 7.21 3.12
N TYR A 10 -4.11 6.43 2.03
CA TYR A 10 -4.07 4.97 2.11
C TYR A 10 -2.73 4.48 2.67
N LEU A 11 -1.60 5.01 2.22
CA LEU A 11 -0.27 4.61 2.71
C LEU A 11 -0.14 4.83 4.22
N MET A 12 -0.58 5.98 4.73
CA MET A 12 -0.53 6.26 6.17
C MET A 12 -1.41 5.29 6.98
N ARG A 13 -2.54 4.85 6.43
CA ARG A 13 -3.36 3.80 7.05
C ARG A 13 -2.66 2.43 6.99
N LEU A 14 -2.10 2.07 5.84
CA LEU A 14 -1.42 0.79 5.60
C LEU A 14 -0.12 0.64 6.39
N ARG A 15 0.55 1.75 6.78
CA ARG A 15 1.72 1.73 7.67
C ARG A 15 1.45 1.15 9.05
N ARG A 16 0.18 0.99 9.45
CA ARG A 16 -0.21 0.26 10.66
C ARG A 16 -0.02 -1.26 10.52
N CYS A 17 0.03 -1.78 9.29
CA CYS A 17 0.37 -3.18 9.03
C CYS A 17 1.85 -3.40 9.33
N GLN A 18 2.13 -4.24 10.33
CA GLN A 18 3.50 -4.53 10.77
C GLN A 18 4.13 -5.72 10.04
N THR A 19 3.31 -6.54 9.38
CA THR A 19 3.74 -7.74 8.65
C THR A 19 3.14 -7.78 7.25
N ILE A 20 3.81 -8.49 6.34
CA ILE A 20 3.32 -8.72 4.97
C ILE A 20 1.99 -9.48 5.02
N ASP A 21 1.86 -10.53 5.84
CA ASP A 21 0.61 -11.28 6.02
C ASP A 21 -0.58 -10.39 6.39
N THR A 22 -0.36 -9.39 7.25
CA THR A 22 -1.42 -8.45 7.64
C THR A 22 -1.77 -7.53 6.49
N LEU A 23 -0.76 -7.05 5.74
CA LEU A 23 -0.97 -6.23 4.55
C LEU A 23 -1.78 -7.00 3.50
N GLU A 24 -1.43 -8.25 3.21
CA GLU A 24 -2.14 -9.11 2.24
C GLU A 24 -3.60 -9.32 2.62
N ARG A 25 -3.91 -9.59 3.90
CA ARG A 25 -5.30 -9.72 4.37
C ARG A 25 -6.09 -8.43 4.19
N VAL A 26 -5.47 -7.28 4.45
CA VAL A 26 -6.11 -5.97 4.25
C VAL A 26 -6.35 -5.72 2.76
N ILE A 27 -5.40 -6.07 1.90
CA ILE A 27 -5.55 -5.96 0.45
C ILE A 27 -6.73 -6.80 -0.05
N GLU A 28 -6.80 -8.08 0.34
CA GLU A 28 -7.87 -8.98 -0.11
C GLU A 28 -9.24 -8.49 0.35
N LYS A 29 -9.34 -7.97 1.58
CA LYS A 29 -10.60 -7.38 2.07
C LYS A 29 -11.00 -6.15 1.25
N ASN A 30 -10.08 -5.20 1.03
CA ASN A 30 -10.39 -3.94 0.35
C ASN A 30 -10.69 -4.13 -1.14
N LYS A 31 -10.20 -5.21 -1.75
CA LYS A 31 -10.49 -5.57 -3.14
C LYS A 31 -11.98 -5.67 -3.45
N TYR A 32 -12.79 -6.12 -2.49
CA TYR A 32 -14.25 -6.24 -2.66
C TYR A 32 -15.04 -5.07 -2.07
N GLU A 33 -14.38 -4.19 -1.31
CA GLU A 33 -15.02 -3.04 -0.64
C GLU A 33 -14.84 -1.73 -1.42
N LEU A 34 -13.77 -1.59 -2.21
CA LEU A 34 -13.44 -0.38 -2.95
C LEU A 34 -13.94 -0.42 -4.39
N SER A 35 -14.28 0.74 -4.94
CA SER A 35 -14.53 0.89 -6.38
C SER A 35 -13.24 0.78 -7.19
N ASP A 36 -13.32 0.43 -8.48
CA ASP A 36 -12.14 0.27 -9.35
C ASP A 36 -11.21 1.49 -9.36
N ASN A 37 -11.77 2.70 -9.29
CA ASN A 37 -11.01 3.94 -9.25
C ASN A 37 -10.21 4.09 -7.95
N GLU A 38 -10.82 3.76 -6.81
CA GLU A 38 -10.16 3.78 -5.51
C GLU A 38 -9.14 2.65 -5.39
N LEU A 39 -9.44 1.50 -5.99
CA LEU A 39 -8.61 0.31 -5.98
C LEU A 39 -7.25 0.57 -6.62
N ALA A 40 -7.20 1.30 -7.74
CA ALA A 40 -5.95 1.69 -8.38
C ALA A 40 -5.05 2.55 -7.45
N VAL A 41 -5.65 3.50 -6.72
CA VAL A 41 -4.94 4.35 -5.76
C VAL A 41 -4.49 3.54 -4.54
N PHE A 42 -5.36 2.66 -4.06
CA PHE A 42 -5.09 1.75 -2.95
C PHE A 42 -3.93 0.80 -3.26
N TYR A 43 -3.93 0.15 -4.43
CA TYR A 43 -2.84 -0.74 -4.84
C TYR A 43 -1.49 -0.02 -4.91
N SER A 44 -1.44 1.20 -5.45
CA SER A 44 -0.20 1.98 -5.45
C SER A 44 0.34 2.28 -4.04
N ALA A 45 -0.55 2.42 -3.05
CA ALA A 45 -0.17 2.58 -1.65
C ALA A 45 0.25 1.24 -1.00
N ALA A 46 -0.41 0.14 -1.37
CA ALA A 46 -0.07 -1.21 -0.95
C ALA A 46 1.33 -1.64 -1.43
N ASP A 47 1.65 -1.41 -2.70
CA ASP A 47 2.98 -1.69 -3.27
C ASP A 47 4.08 -0.89 -2.55
N HIS A 48 3.80 0.39 -2.26
CA HIS A 48 4.72 1.22 -1.48
C HIS A 48 4.92 0.62 -0.09
N ARG A 49 3.84 0.21 0.60
CA ARG A 49 3.96 -0.39 1.93
C ARG A 49 4.69 -1.73 1.89
N LEU A 50 4.46 -2.54 0.85
CA LEU A 50 5.17 -3.80 0.64
C LEU A 50 6.67 -3.54 0.51
N ALA A 51 7.08 -2.55 -0.28
CA ALA A 51 8.48 -2.13 -0.39
C ALA A 51 9.09 -1.73 0.96
N GLU A 52 8.34 -1.00 1.79
CA GLU A 52 8.80 -0.59 3.11
C GLU A 52 9.00 -1.79 4.06
N LEU A 53 8.09 -2.76 4.00
CA LEU A 53 8.17 -3.99 4.81
C LEU A 53 9.32 -4.89 4.36
N THR A 54 9.46 -5.13 3.04
CA THR A 54 10.53 -5.96 2.47
C THR A 54 11.92 -5.41 2.79
N MET A 55 12.07 -4.07 2.78
CA MET A 55 13.35 -3.41 3.08
C MET A 55 13.53 -3.06 4.56
N ASN A 56 12.51 -3.30 5.40
CA ASN A 56 12.44 -2.85 6.79
C ASN A 56 12.79 -1.35 6.96
N LYS A 57 12.29 -0.50 6.06
CA LYS A 57 12.60 0.94 6.00
C LYS A 57 11.45 1.75 5.42
N LEU A 58 11.14 2.92 6.01
CA LEU A 58 10.17 3.85 5.45
C LEU A 58 10.77 4.69 4.32
N TYR A 59 9.96 4.97 3.31
CA TYR A 59 10.37 5.74 2.14
C TYR A 59 9.36 6.87 1.86
N ASP A 60 9.89 8.03 1.46
CA ASP A 60 9.08 9.09 0.81
C ASP A 60 8.77 8.70 -0.65
N LYS A 61 9.79 8.23 -1.36
CA LYS A 61 9.68 7.63 -2.70
C LYS A 61 10.48 6.33 -2.74
N ILE A 62 9.90 5.29 -3.36
CA ILE A 62 10.57 4.00 -3.53
C ILE A 62 11.66 4.14 -4.59
N PRO A 63 12.95 3.90 -4.26
CA PRO A 63 14.02 3.86 -5.25
C PRO A 63 13.80 2.72 -6.25
N SER A 64 14.16 2.94 -7.52
CA SER A 64 13.94 1.92 -8.57
C SER A 64 14.65 0.59 -8.29
N SER A 65 15.76 0.62 -7.55
CA SER A 65 16.50 -0.57 -7.13
C SER A 65 15.73 -1.45 -6.14
N VAL A 66 14.83 -0.87 -5.36
CA VAL A 66 14.06 -1.60 -4.34
C VAL A 66 13.05 -2.56 -4.98
N TRP A 67 12.47 -2.19 -6.13
CA TRP A 67 11.52 -3.05 -6.85
C TRP A 67 12.10 -4.42 -7.24
N LYS A 68 13.43 -4.55 -7.32
CA LYS A 68 14.10 -5.83 -7.61
C LYS A 68 14.00 -6.84 -6.45
N PHE A 69 13.69 -6.38 -5.25
CA PHE A 69 13.57 -7.21 -4.05
C PHE A 69 12.12 -7.60 -3.74
N ILE A 70 11.17 -7.03 -4.48
CA ILE A 70 9.74 -7.27 -4.34
C ILE A 70 9.34 -8.21 -5.47
N ARG A 71 8.56 -9.25 -5.16
CA ARG A 71 8.12 -10.29 -6.10
C ARG A 71 6.61 -10.32 -6.22
#